data_AF-A0A0F8Z1N0-F1
#
_entry.id   AF-A0A0F8Z1N0-F1
#
_cell.length_a   1.000
_cell.length_b   1.000
_cell.length_c   1.000
_cell.angle_alpha   90.00
_cell.angle_beta   90.00
_cell.angle_gamma   90.00
#
_symmetry.space_group_name_H-M   'P 1'
#
loop_
_entity.id
_entity.type
_entity.pdbx_description
1 polymer ?
#
loop_
_entity_poly.entity_id
_entity_poly.type
_entity_poly.pdbx_seq_one_letter_code
_entity_poly.pdbx_strand_id
1 'polypeptide(L)'
;WEADANILHIGDSSGLQDFPPASAFSADVTLSGTGAATITANSVDGTNIALGSDAAGDIMRYGGTDWERLSNTSTSDIIGTVILDRDVTIATVSNSTAETTVYRWVVPANTLGTDRAIRITYLGDYLNNSGGSADFSLLFKYGSTTWATATLQTITADASRRAIFHRQMPATLSAANATNAQIGFAGMSITDPGPLDGTSEGLPIGVQAMHNSIAEDSTTDLVLTITASHDTLNANVSFRMHVVQVELM
;
A
#
# COMPACT_ATOMS: atom_id res chain seq x y z
N TRP A 1 -26.61 -30.64 79.31
CA TRP A 1 -27.18 -31.14 78.06
C TRP A 1 -27.70 -29.91 77.34
N GLU A 2 -26.89 -29.37 76.42
CA GLU A 2 -27.23 -28.22 75.60
C GLU A 2 -28.18 -28.69 74.50
N ALA A 3 -29.28 -27.95 74.28
CA ALA A 3 -30.16 -28.17 73.15
C ALA A 3 -29.88 -27.08 72.10
N ASP A 4 -29.15 -27.50 71.06
CA ASP A 4 -29.23 -26.97 69.69
C ASP A 4 -30.70 -26.81 69.27
N ALA A 5 -31.15 -25.94 68.38
CA ALA A 5 -30.61 -24.83 67.62
C ALA A 5 -31.86 -24.09 67.10
N ASN A 6 -31.82 -22.78 66.93
CA ASN A 6 -32.77 -22.13 66.02
C ASN A 6 -31.97 -21.27 65.06
N ILE A 7 -31.50 -21.96 64.03
CA ILE A 7 -30.88 -21.39 62.84
C ILE A 7 -31.96 -20.57 62.13
N LEU A 8 -31.71 -19.27 61.96
CA LEU A 8 -32.51 -18.41 61.10
C LEU A 8 -32.26 -18.82 59.64
N HIS A 9 -33.23 -19.51 59.02
CA HIS A 9 -33.25 -19.73 57.58
C HIS A 9 -33.65 -18.44 56.87
N ILE A 10 -32.74 -17.84 56.11
CA ILE A 10 -33.06 -16.83 55.09
C ILE A 10 -33.00 -17.57 53.74
N GLY A 11 -34.16 -18.00 53.26
CA GLY A 11 -34.30 -18.61 51.93
C GLY A 11 -35.77 -18.97 51.71
N ASP A 12 -36.37 -18.47 50.63
CA ASP A 12 -37.63 -19.03 50.16
C ASP A 12 -37.39 -20.46 49.66
N SER A 13 -38.44 -21.28 49.63
CA SER A 13 -38.36 -22.71 49.38
C SER A 13 -38.05 -23.10 47.92
N SER A 14 -37.43 -22.22 47.12
CA SER A 14 -37.01 -22.51 45.74
C SER A 14 -35.51 -22.80 45.62
N GLY A 15 -35.03 -23.77 46.40
CA GLY A 15 -33.65 -24.24 46.35
C GLY A 15 -32.68 -23.31 47.08
N LEU A 16 -31.79 -23.89 47.87
CA LEU A 16 -30.74 -23.17 48.59
C LEU A 16 -29.88 -22.38 47.58
N GLN A 17 -30.14 -21.08 47.42
CA GLN A 17 -29.16 -20.16 46.85
C GLN A 17 -28.22 -19.74 47.98
N ASP A 18 -27.26 -20.62 48.23
CA ASP A 18 -26.06 -20.28 48.97
C ASP A 18 -25.32 -19.23 48.12
N PHE A 19 -25.63 -17.94 48.33
CA PHE A 19 -24.76 -16.87 47.85
C PHE A 19 -23.50 -16.96 48.70
N PRO A 20 -22.35 -17.42 48.15
CA PRO A 20 -21.17 -17.56 48.96
C PRO A 20 -20.78 -16.17 49.48
N PRO A 21 -20.35 -16.03 50.75
CA PRO A 21 -19.77 -14.80 51.23
C PRO A 21 -18.50 -14.54 50.40
N ALA A 22 -18.55 -13.51 49.55
CA ALA A 22 -17.50 -13.13 48.59
C ALA A 22 -17.13 -14.20 47.55
N SER A 23 -18.01 -14.46 46.57
CA SER A 23 -17.55 -14.94 45.26
C SER A 23 -16.91 -13.77 44.50
N ALA A 24 -15.72 -13.37 44.94
CA ALA A 24 -14.79 -12.68 44.06
C ALA A 24 -14.64 -13.56 42.82
N PHE A 25 -14.97 -13.02 41.65
CA PHE A 25 -14.58 -13.62 40.38
C PHE A 25 -13.06 -13.82 40.43
N SER A 26 -12.61 -15.05 40.65
CA SER A 26 -11.19 -15.37 40.64
C SER A 26 -10.85 -15.87 39.24
N ALA A 27 -10.49 -14.88 38.44
CA ALA A 27 -9.74 -14.89 37.21
C ALA A 27 -9.93 -16.07 36.23
N ASP A 28 -10.71 -15.95 35.16
CA ASP A 28 -11.32 -14.69 34.65
C ASP A 28 -12.77 -14.83 34.14
N VAL A 29 -13.42 -15.99 34.34
CA VAL A 29 -14.82 -16.16 34.82
C VAL A 29 -15.21 -17.64 34.69
N THR A 30 -15.67 -18.25 35.80
CA THR A 30 -16.23 -19.61 35.84
C THR A 30 -17.64 -19.60 36.41
N LEU A 31 -18.54 -20.43 35.86
CA LEU A 31 -19.91 -20.59 36.32
C LEU A 31 -20.20 -22.06 36.64
N SER A 32 -20.21 -22.41 37.92
CA SER A 32 -20.56 -23.74 38.39
C SER A 32 -21.98 -23.76 38.97
N GLY A 33 -22.98 -24.02 38.12
CA GLY A 33 -24.41 -24.13 38.50
C GLY A 33 -25.37 -23.81 37.35
N THR A 34 -26.69 -23.78 37.62
CA THR A 34 -27.74 -23.41 36.63
C THR A 34 -27.76 -21.91 36.24
N GLY A 35 -26.82 -21.11 36.74
CA GLY A 35 -26.73 -19.67 36.45
C GLY A 35 -25.96 -19.37 35.17
N ALA A 36 -26.53 -18.56 34.29
CA ALA A 36 -25.83 -18.03 33.12
C ALA A 36 -25.03 -16.77 33.49
N ALA A 37 -23.72 -16.70 33.20
CA ALA A 37 -23.07 -15.39 33.06
C ALA A 37 -23.54 -14.81 31.75
N THR A 38 -24.00 -13.58 31.83
CA THR A 38 -24.27 -12.78 30.65
C THR A 38 -23.18 -11.73 30.56
N ILE A 39 -22.48 -11.72 29.43
CA ILE A 39 -21.74 -10.54 29.00
C ILE A 39 -22.77 -9.67 28.29
N THR A 40 -23.11 -8.51 28.86
CA THR A 40 -24.11 -7.62 28.26
C THR A 40 -23.66 -7.21 26.87
N ALA A 41 -24.61 -7.02 25.94
CA ALA A 41 -24.29 -6.52 24.61
C ALA A 41 -23.41 -5.25 24.71
N ASN A 42 -22.31 -5.24 23.96
CA ASN A 42 -21.31 -4.16 23.93
C ASN A 42 -20.57 -3.89 25.27
N SER A 43 -20.57 -4.82 26.24
CA SER A 43 -19.80 -4.64 27.49
C SER A 43 -18.32 -5.01 27.37
N VAL A 44 -17.90 -5.53 26.23
CA VAL A 44 -16.51 -5.78 25.90
C VAL A 44 -16.12 -4.82 24.80
N ASP A 45 -15.25 -3.86 25.12
CA ASP A 45 -14.68 -2.91 24.17
C ASP A 45 -13.16 -3.11 24.02
N GLY A 46 -12.53 -2.27 23.21
CA GLY A 46 -11.08 -2.34 22.95
C GLY A 46 -10.19 -2.08 24.17
N THR A 47 -10.72 -1.56 25.28
CA THR A 47 -9.99 -1.41 26.55
C THR A 47 -10.01 -2.68 27.38
N ASN A 48 -10.99 -3.57 27.13
CA ASN A 48 -11.12 -4.85 27.84
C ASN A 48 -10.34 -5.99 27.18
N ILE A 49 -9.85 -5.77 25.95
CA ILE A 49 -9.07 -6.75 25.18
C ILE A 49 -7.68 -6.16 24.93
N ALA A 50 -6.71 -6.51 25.77
CA ALA A 50 -5.32 -6.15 25.54
C ALA A 50 -4.69 -7.11 24.53
N LEU A 51 -4.36 -6.62 23.33
CA LEU A 51 -3.71 -7.41 22.28
C LEU A 51 -2.19 -7.56 22.51
N GLY A 52 -1.72 -7.58 23.76
CA GLY A 52 -0.29 -7.70 24.08
C GLY A 52 0.59 -6.49 23.71
N SER A 53 0.04 -5.48 23.03
CA SER A 53 0.67 -4.16 22.82
C SER A 53 -0.40 -3.07 22.71
N ASP A 54 -0.22 -1.93 23.37
CA ASP A 54 -1.12 -0.76 23.26
C ASP A 54 -0.80 0.10 22.01
N ALA A 55 -0.17 -0.49 21.00
CA ALA A 55 0.21 0.22 19.78
C ALA A 55 -1.02 0.44 18.89
N ALA A 56 -1.23 1.69 18.47
CA ALA A 56 -2.29 2.02 17.54
C ALA A 56 -2.09 1.29 16.19
N GLY A 57 -3.15 0.67 15.68
CA GLY A 57 -3.16 0.01 14.36
C GLY A 57 -3.02 -1.51 14.36
N ASP A 58 -2.81 -2.15 15.52
CA ASP A 58 -2.90 -3.61 15.63
C ASP A 58 -4.33 -4.09 15.36
N ILE A 59 -4.48 -5.22 14.66
CA ILE A 59 -5.78 -5.81 14.31
C ILE A 59 -5.87 -7.21 14.94
N MET A 60 -7.05 -7.59 15.44
CA MET A 60 -7.34 -8.97 15.84
C MET A 60 -7.89 -9.72 14.62
N ARG A 61 -7.24 -10.79 14.19
CA ARG A 61 -7.70 -11.62 13.06
C ARG A 61 -8.02 -13.04 13.51
N TYR A 62 -8.97 -13.68 12.85
CA TYR A 62 -9.30 -15.09 13.10
C TYR A 62 -8.40 -15.99 12.24
N GLY A 63 -7.48 -16.72 12.85
CA GLY A 63 -6.51 -17.60 12.18
C GLY A 63 -7.07 -18.99 11.83
N GLY A 64 -8.39 -19.18 11.96
CA GLY A 64 -9.07 -20.46 11.69
C GLY A 64 -9.35 -21.30 12.94
N THR A 65 -8.72 -20.99 14.08
CA THR A 65 -8.98 -21.67 15.36
C THR A 65 -9.00 -20.68 16.51
N ASP A 66 -8.01 -19.79 16.55
CA ASP A 66 -7.92 -18.74 17.56
C ASP A 66 -7.98 -17.35 16.91
N TRP A 67 -8.33 -16.36 17.73
CA TRP A 67 -8.12 -14.96 17.40
C TRP A 67 -6.69 -14.57 17.76
N GLU A 68 -5.92 -14.15 16.77
CA GLU A 68 -4.52 -13.79 16.93
C GLU A 68 -4.28 -12.32 16.62
N ARG A 69 -3.21 -11.77 17.18
CA ARG A 69 -2.79 -10.39 16.91
C ARG A 69 -2.06 -10.32 15.58
N LEU A 70 -2.57 -9.50 14.69
CA LEU A 70 -1.85 -9.00 13.53
C LEU A 70 -1.20 -7.66 13.89
N SER A 71 0.13 -7.67 14.04
CA SER A 71 0.86 -6.44 14.33
C SER A 71 0.91 -5.52 13.11
N ASN A 72 0.74 -4.21 13.29
CA ASN A 72 0.90 -3.22 12.22
C ASN A 72 2.33 -3.19 11.63
N THR A 73 3.31 -3.80 12.31
CA THR A 73 4.70 -3.91 11.81
C THR A 73 4.97 -5.20 11.04
N SER A 74 4.02 -6.14 11.00
CA SER A 74 4.10 -7.35 10.19
C SER A 74 3.64 -7.03 8.76
N THR A 75 4.54 -6.48 7.94
CA THR A 75 4.30 -6.24 6.49
C THR A 75 3.88 -7.50 5.73
N SER A 76 4.12 -8.69 6.30
CA SER A 76 3.76 -9.99 5.73
C SER A 76 2.31 -10.41 5.94
N ASP A 77 1.58 -9.76 6.84
CA ASP A 77 0.28 -10.27 7.31
C ASP A 77 -0.88 -9.29 7.10
N ILE A 78 -0.60 -8.04 6.68
CA ILE A 78 -1.66 -7.13 6.22
C ILE A 78 -2.19 -7.70 4.91
N ILE A 79 -3.37 -8.31 4.96
CA ILE A 79 -4.10 -8.77 3.78
C ILE A 79 -4.51 -7.53 2.98
N GLY A 80 -3.68 -7.12 2.03
CA GLY A 80 -3.95 -6.00 1.14
C GLY A 80 -2.71 -5.25 0.67
N THR A 81 -2.93 -4.28 -0.21
CA THR A 81 -1.89 -3.39 -0.70
C THR A 81 -1.41 -2.44 0.39
N VAL A 82 -0.09 -2.36 0.62
CA VAL A 82 0.53 -1.44 1.59
C VAL A 82 1.19 -0.30 0.85
N ILE A 83 0.94 0.95 1.25
CA ILE A 83 1.68 2.11 0.71
C ILE A 83 3.08 2.12 1.34
N LEU A 84 4.11 1.98 0.50
CA LEU A 84 5.52 2.00 0.90
C LEU A 84 6.10 3.41 0.88
N ASP A 85 5.74 4.20 -0.13
CA ASP A 85 6.21 5.57 -0.28
C ASP A 85 5.21 6.41 -1.08
N ARG A 86 5.25 7.72 -0.84
CA ARG A 86 4.47 8.70 -1.60
C ARG A 86 5.26 10.00 -1.72
N ASP A 87 5.52 10.40 -2.94
CA ASP A 87 6.08 11.71 -3.26
C ASP A 87 5.04 12.55 -4.02
N VAL A 88 4.76 13.74 -3.51
CA VAL A 88 3.88 14.75 -4.12
C VAL A 88 4.65 16.03 -4.45
N THR A 89 5.99 15.98 -4.35
CA THR A 89 6.88 17.08 -4.70
C THR A 89 7.03 17.13 -6.21
N ILE A 90 6.81 18.30 -6.81
CA ILE A 90 6.88 18.42 -8.27
C ILE A 90 8.34 18.35 -8.74
N ALA A 91 8.70 17.30 -9.47
CA ALA A 91 9.98 17.20 -10.17
C ALA A 91 9.81 17.67 -11.62
N THR A 92 10.69 18.57 -12.07
CA THR A 92 10.62 19.16 -13.42
C THR A 92 11.83 18.78 -14.26
N VAL A 93 11.60 18.38 -15.50
CA VAL A 93 12.63 18.21 -16.52
C VAL A 93 12.30 19.16 -17.66
N SER A 94 13.22 20.06 -17.98
CA SER A 94 13.05 21.05 -19.03
C SER A 94 14.28 21.07 -19.92
N ASN A 95 14.09 21.15 -21.23
CA ASN A 95 15.18 21.41 -22.18
C ASN A 95 16.40 20.47 -22.00
N SER A 96 16.17 19.18 -21.80
CA SER A 96 17.24 18.21 -21.57
C SER A 96 16.97 16.90 -22.28
N THR A 97 17.96 16.43 -23.05
CA THR A 97 17.96 15.07 -23.61
C THR A 97 18.65 14.06 -22.69
N ALA A 98 19.28 14.53 -21.61
CA ALA A 98 19.89 13.66 -20.61
C ALA A 98 18.84 13.09 -19.66
N GLU A 99 19.02 11.82 -19.27
CA GLU A 99 18.20 11.18 -18.25
C GLU A 99 18.28 11.97 -16.93
N THR A 100 17.13 12.48 -16.50
CA THR A 100 17.02 13.27 -15.28
C THR A 100 16.17 12.51 -14.28
N THR A 101 16.65 12.37 -13.04
CA THR A 101 15.88 11.70 -11.98
C THR A 101 14.69 12.55 -11.57
N VAL A 102 13.49 11.96 -11.63
CA VAL A 102 12.23 12.61 -11.23
C VAL A 102 11.60 11.96 -10.00
N TYR A 103 12.05 10.76 -9.63
CA TYR A 103 11.68 10.10 -8.39
C TYR A 103 12.77 9.11 -7.99
N ARG A 104 13.02 9.00 -6.68
CA ARG A 104 14.01 8.08 -6.10
C ARG A 104 13.58 7.65 -4.71
N TRP A 105 13.54 6.34 -4.50
CA TRP A 105 13.26 5.75 -3.19
C TRP A 105 14.13 4.52 -2.96
N VAL A 106 14.53 4.29 -1.71
CA VAL A 106 15.29 3.08 -1.33
C VAL A 106 14.28 2.02 -0.94
N VAL A 107 14.24 0.94 -1.71
CA VAL A 107 13.47 -0.26 -1.41
C VAL A 107 14.26 -1.06 -0.37
N PRO A 108 13.75 -1.22 0.86
CA PRO A 108 14.46 -1.99 1.88
C PRO A 108 14.68 -3.44 1.45
N ALA A 109 15.76 -4.03 1.96
CA ALA A 109 16.07 -5.44 1.81
C ALA A 109 14.85 -6.33 2.09
N ASN A 110 14.69 -7.37 1.28
CA ASN A 110 13.64 -8.38 1.35
C ASN A 110 12.20 -7.87 1.14
N THR A 111 12.01 -6.62 0.69
CA THR A 111 10.65 -6.07 0.44
C THR A 111 9.85 -6.93 -0.55
N LEU A 112 10.47 -7.39 -1.64
CA LEU A 112 9.81 -8.24 -2.65
C LEU A 112 9.71 -9.72 -2.24
N GLY A 113 10.60 -10.19 -1.37
CA GLY A 113 10.72 -11.61 -1.06
C GLY A 113 10.83 -12.47 -2.32
N THR A 114 10.07 -13.57 -2.37
CA THR A 114 9.96 -14.44 -3.55
C THR A 114 8.63 -14.30 -4.29
N ASP A 115 7.63 -13.68 -3.68
CA ASP A 115 6.22 -13.80 -4.09
C ASP A 115 5.45 -12.46 -4.14
N ARG A 116 6.11 -11.33 -3.86
CA ARG A 116 5.45 -10.01 -3.85
C ARG A 116 5.77 -9.18 -5.07
N ALA A 117 4.99 -8.12 -5.25
CA ALA A 117 5.20 -7.14 -6.28
C ALA A 117 5.13 -5.70 -5.75
N ILE A 118 5.97 -4.83 -6.32
CA ILE A 118 5.85 -3.39 -6.17
C ILE A 118 4.99 -2.85 -7.30
N ARG A 119 3.99 -2.06 -6.97
CA ARG A 119 3.17 -1.28 -7.90
C ARG A 119 3.51 0.21 -7.75
N ILE A 120 3.62 0.89 -8.89
CA ILE A 120 3.94 2.32 -8.97
C ILE A 120 2.85 3.02 -9.75
N THR A 121 2.15 3.91 -9.06
CA THR A 121 1.13 4.80 -9.58
C THR A 121 1.76 6.18 -9.72
N TYR A 122 1.70 6.76 -10.91
CA TYR A 122 2.27 8.08 -11.16
C TYR A 122 1.34 8.96 -11.99
N LEU A 123 1.50 10.28 -11.81
CA LEU A 123 0.80 11.33 -12.53
C LEU A 123 1.78 12.47 -12.83
N GLY A 124 1.75 12.95 -14.06
CA GLY A 124 2.57 14.04 -14.55
C GLY A 124 1.84 14.87 -15.60
N ASP A 125 2.54 15.84 -16.16
CA ASP A 125 2.12 16.52 -17.38
C ASP A 125 3.31 16.85 -18.27
N TYR A 126 2.99 17.07 -19.54
CA TYR A 126 3.96 17.33 -20.58
C TYR A 126 3.55 18.52 -21.44
N LEU A 127 4.51 19.40 -21.69
CA LEU A 127 4.39 20.50 -22.64
C LEU A 127 5.34 20.24 -23.80
N ASN A 128 4.83 20.30 -25.02
CA ASN A 128 5.65 20.47 -26.20
C ASN A 128 5.17 21.69 -26.97
N ASN A 129 5.77 22.86 -26.76
CA ASN A 129 5.48 24.06 -27.53
C ASN A 129 6.68 24.43 -28.45
N SER A 130 7.37 23.41 -28.97
CA SER A 130 8.59 23.59 -29.77
C SER A 130 8.34 24.00 -31.23
N GLY A 131 7.10 23.91 -31.71
CA GLY A 131 6.74 24.07 -33.12
C GLY A 131 6.90 22.82 -33.98
N GLY A 132 7.42 21.71 -33.42
CA GLY A 132 7.51 20.39 -34.05
C GLY A 132 7.09 19.26 -33.11
N SER A 133 7.01 18.03 -33.62
CA SER A 133 6.77 16.86 -32.77
C SER A 133 8.01 16.53 -31.92
N ALA A 134 7.78 15.98 -30.73
CA ALA A 134 8.83 15.54 -29.81
C ALA A 134 8.47 14.17 -29.22
N ASP A 135 9.48 13.38 -28.89
CA ASP A 135 9.36 12.14 -28.14
C ASP A 135 9.75 12.36 -26.68
N PHE A 136 9.13 11.59 -25.78
CA PHE A 136 9.37 11.67 -24.35
C PHE A 136 9.43 10.29 -23.73
N SER A 137 10.44 10.05 -22.89
CA SER A 137 10.65 8.75 -22.25
C SER A 137 10.62 8.84 -20.74
N LEU A 138 9.95 7.87 -20.11
CA LEU A 138 10.12 7.51 -18.70
C LEU A 138 10.84 6.17 -18.62
N LEU A 139 11.90 6.10 -17.82
CA LEU A 139 12.64 4.88 -17.54
C LEU A 139 12.44 4.51 -16.08
N PHE A 140 12.10 3.25 -15.85
CA PHE A 140 11.88 2.66 -14.53
C PHE A 140 13.04 1.72 -14.21
N LYS A 141 13.71 1.97 -13.08
CA LYS A 141 14.95 1.29 -12.71
C LYS A 141 14.88 0.72 -11.30
N TYR A 142 15.49 -0.44 -11.11
CA TYR A 142 15.65 -1.10 -9.81
C TYR A 142 17.09 -1.54 -9.64
N GLY A 143 17.73 -1.06 -8.58
CA GLY A 143 19.18 -1.20 -8.46
C GLY A 143 19.87 -0.52 -9.65
N SER A 144 20.64 -1.30 -10.40
CA SER A 144 21.35 -0.83 -11.60
C SER A 144 20.58 -1.03 -12.90
N THR A 145 19.52 -1.84 -12.87
CA THR A 145 18.82 -2.32 -14.07
C THR A 145 17.63 -1.43 -14.42
N THR A 146 17.54 -0.99 -15.67
CA THR A 146 16.31 -0.43 -16.24
C THR A 146 15.39 -1.58 -16.64
N TRP A 147 14.26 -1.76 -15.94
CA TRP A 147 13.31 -2.82 -16.27
C TRP A 147 12.30 -2.41 -17.34
N ALA A 148 12.08 -1.11 -17.55
CA ALA A 148 11.15 -0.62 -18.56
C ALA A 148 11.52 0.78 -19.03
N THR A 149 11.37 0.99 -20.32
CA THR A 149 11.42 2.31 -20.97
C THR A 149 10.11 2.52 -21.69
N ALA A 150 9.28 3.42 -21.17
CA ALA A 150 8.05 3.83 -21.81
C ALA A 150 8.33 5.11 -22.59
N THR A 151 8.28 5.05 -23.93
CA THR A 151 8.54 6.19 -24.82
C THR A 151 7.30 6.58 -25.57
N LEU A 152 6.77 7.76 -25.29
CA LEU A 152 5.73 8.39 -26.13
C LEU A 152 6.41 8.99 -27.36
N GLN A 153 5.95 8.59 -28.54
CA GLN A 153 6.49 9.06 -29.80
C GLN A 153 5.57 10.07 -30.48
N THR A 154 6.14 11.01 -31.20
CA THR A 154 5.45 11.98 -32.07
C THR A 154 4.40 12.80 -31.31
N ILE A 155 4.76 13.32 -30.12
CA ILE A 155 3.88 14.25 -29.39
C ILE A 155 3.85 15.56 -30.16
N THR A 156 2.74 15.86 -30.84
CA THR A 156 2.57 17.09 -31.62
C THR A 156 2.70 18.34 -30.75
N ALA A 157 3.28 19.39 -31.31
CA ALA A 157 3.38 20.69 -30.65
C ALA A 157 2.00 21.27 -30.29
N ASP A 158 1.86 21.73 -29.06
CA ASP A 158 0.70 22.42 -28.51
C ASP A 158 1.12 23.38 -27.39
N ALA A 159 0.42 24.50 -27.24
CA ALA A 159 0.65 25.46 -26.15
C ALA A 159 0.06 24.98 -24.82
N SER A 160 -0.89 24.05 -24.86
CA SER A 160 -1.52 23.42 -23.70
C SER A 160 -0.73 22.22 -23.22
N ARG A 161 -0.65 22.05 -21.90
CA ARG A 161 -0.03 20.88 -21.28
C ARG A 161 -0.99 19.69 -21.37
N ARG A 162 -0.43 18.50 -21.58
CA ARG A 162 -1.15 17.22 -21.64
C ARG A 162 -0.87 16.43 -20.38
N ALA A 163 -1.88 15.75 -19.84
CA ALA A 163 -1.67 14.90 -18.67
C ALA A 163 -0.93 13.61 -19.09
N ILE A 164 0.06 13.21 -18.29
CA ILE A 164 0.75 11.92 -18.39
C ILE A 164 0.34 11.06 -17.20
N PHE A 165 -0.09 9.83 -17.47
CA PHE A 165 -0.56 8.91 -16.45
C PHE A 165 -0.39 7.46 -16.90
N HIS A 166 -0.52 6.53 -15.96
CA HIS A 166 -0.62 5.11 -16.25
C HIS A 166 -2.09 4.79 -16.62
N ARG A 167 -2.34 4.19 -17.80
CA ARG A 167 -3.71 4.05 -18.32
C ARG A 167 -4.57 3.03 -17.56
N GLN A 168 -4.19 1.76 -17.67
CA GLN A 168 -4.95 0.62 -17.13
C GLN A 168 -4.11 -0.28 -16.24
N MET A 169 -2.78 -0.24 -16.42
CA MET A 169 -1.84 -1.03 -15.66
C MET A 169 -0.74 -0.09 -15.15
N PRO A 170 -0.65 0.13 -13.83
CA PRO A 170 0.47 0.84 -13.23
C PRO A 170 1.78 0.10 -13.51
N ALA A 171 2.91 0.79 -13.37
CA ALA A 171 4.19 0.10 -13.49
C ALA A 171 4.31 -0.91 -12.34
N THR A 172 4.66 -2.15 -12.64
CA THR A 172 4.69 -3.26 -11.68
C THR A 172 6.01 -4.00 -11.83
N LEU A 173 6.69 -4.23 -10.71
CA LEU A 173 7.84 -5.13 -10.61
C LEU A 173 7.51 -6.25 -9.64
N SER A 174 7.54 -7.49 -10.11
CA SER A 174 7.27 -8.67 -9.28
C SER A 174 8.53 -9.50 -9.09
N ALA A 175 8.70 -10.08 -7.91
CA ALA A 175 9.57 -11.24 -7.76
C ALA A 175 9.11 -12.36 -8.70
N ALA A 176 10.07 -13.11 -9.26
CA ALA A 176 9.82 -14.23 -10.16
C ALA A 176 10.07 -15.56 -9.44
N ASN A 177 9.40 -15.77 -8.29
CA ASN A 177 9.60 -16.91 -7.39
C ASN A 177 11.04 -17.04 -6.85
N ALA A 178 11.80 -15.94 -6.85
CA ALA A 178 13.16 -15.88 -6.34
C ALA A 178 13.49 -14.44 -5.90
N THR A 179 14.42 -14.30 -4.96
CA THR A 179 14.88 -12.99 -4.47
C THR A 179 15.83 -12.30 -5.46
N ASN A 180 16.42 -13.05 -6.39
CA ASN A 180 17.38 -12.58 -7.39
C ASN A 180 16.84 -12.66 -8.83
N ALA A 181 15.51 -12.77 -9.00
CA ALA A 181 14.88 -12.75 -10.30
C ALA A 181 13.58 -11.94 -10.24
N GLN A 182 13.37 -11.03 -11.19
CA GLN A 182 12.15 -10.24 -11.28
C GLN A 182 11.60 -10.13 -12.70
N ILE A 183 10.32 -9.82 -12.78
CA ILE A 183 9.61 -9.49 -14.03
C ILE A 183 8.99 -8.11 -13.84
N GLY A 184 9.18 -7.23 -14.82
CA GLY A 184 8.71 -5.86 -14.80
C GLY A 184 7.79 -5.55 -15.98
N PHE A 185 6.83 -4.67 -15.72
CA PHE A 185 5.98 -4.02 -16.72
C PHE A 185 5.89 -2.54 -16.40
N ALA A 186 5.87 -1.68 -17.41
CA ALA A 186 5.43 -0.30 -17.26
C ALA A 186 4.65 0.17 -18.48
N GLY A 187 3.57 0.90 -18.23
CA GLY A 187 2.82 1.59 -19.26
C GLY A 187 2.84 3.09 -19.03
N MET A 188 2.81 3.87 -20.10
CA MET A 188 2.64 5.33 -20.08
C MET A 188 1.61 5.74 -21.11
N SER A 189 0.75 6.68 -20.73
CA SER A 189 -0.18 7.34 -21.62
C SER A 189 -0.14 8.84 -21.48
N ILE A 190 -0.45 9.53 -22.57
CA ILE A 190 -0.62 10.98 -22.62
C ILE A 190 -1.98 11.32 -23.21
N THR A 191 -2.67 12.30 -22.64
CA THR A 191 -3.91 12.81 -23.22
C THR A 191 -3.63 13.60 -24.50
N ASP A 192 -4.68 13.75 -25.30
CA ASP A 192 -4.73 14.86 -26.25
C ASP A 192 -4.66 16.22 -25.53
N PRO A 193 -4.31 17.29 -26.26
CA PRO A 193 -4.32 18.62 -25.66
C PRO A 193 -5.77 18.97 -25.37
N GLY A 194 -6.11 19.02 -24.09
CA GLY A 194 -7.44 19.36 -23.62
C GLY A 194 -7.65 20.87 -23.58
N PRO A 195 -8.89 21.36 -23.71
CA PRO A 195 -9.22 22.71 -23.29
C PRO A 195 -8.96 22.87 -21.77
N LEU A 196 -8.88 24.11 -21.31
CA LEU A 196 -8.70 24.43 -19.88
C LEU A 196 -9.84 23.92 -18.96
N ASP A 197 -10.89 23.32 -19.53
CA ASP A 197 -12.04 22.75 -18.83
C ASP A 197 -11.82 21.31 -18.32
N GLY A 198 -10.65 20.71 -18.62
CA GLY A 198 -10.29 19.37 -18.14
C GLY A 198 -10.89 18.23 -18.96
N THR A 199 -11.42 18.50 -20.16
CA THR A 199 -11.86 17.48 -21.10
C THR A 199 -10.70 17.03 -22.01
N SER A 200 -10.67 15.76 -22.41
CA SER A 200 -9.74 15.26 -23.44
C SER A 200 -10.51 14.72 -24.63
N GLU A 201 -10.30 15.31 -25.81
CA GLU A 201 -10.89 14.87 -27.07
C GLU A 201 -9.92 13.92 -27.77
N GLY A 202 -10.06 12.61 -27.56
CA GLY A 202 -9.36 11.56 -28.32
C GLY A 202 -8.79 10.40 -27.48
N LEU A 203 -8.33 9.35 -28.19
CA LEU A 203 -7.75 8.17 -27.55
C LEU A 203 -6.30 8.47 -27.17
N PRO A 204 -5.91 8.34 -25.89
CA PRO A 204 -4.55 8.65 -25.46
C PRO A 204 -3.53 7.78 -26.19
N ILE A 205 -2.42 8.37 -26.61
CA ILE A 205 -1.25 7.61 -27.08
C ILE A 205 -0.75 6.81 -25.89
N GLY A 206 -0.66 5.49 -26.03
CA GLY A 206 -0.27 4.58 -24.96
C GLY A 206 0.85 3.65 -25.41
N VAL A 207 1.84 3.49 -24.55
CA VAL A 207 2.98 2.60 -24.78
C VAL A 207 3.18 1.69 -23.59
N GLN A 208 3.73 0.50 -23.84
CA GLN A 208 3.98 -0.52 -22.84
C GLN A 208 5.37 -1.10 -23.05
N ALA A 209 6.06 -1.39 -21.95
CA ALA A 209 7.35 -2.04 -21.94
C ALA A 209 7.35 -3.16 -20.90
N MET A 210 8.03 -4.25 -21.21
CA MET A 210 8.11 -5.45 -20.38
C MET A 210 9.54 -5.97 -20.34
N HIS A 211 9.94 -6.50 -19.19
CA HIS A 211 11.20 -7.20 -19.01
C HIS A 211 10.96 -8.45 -18.17
N ASN A 212 11.34 -9.62 -18.69
CA ASN A 212 10.97 -10.91 -18.10
C ASN A 212 12.14 -11.65 -17.42
N SER A 213 13.32 -11.02 -17.31
CA SER A 213 14.53 -11.63 -16.75
C SER A 213 15.44 -10.60 -16.07
N ILE A 214 14.91 -9.86 -15.10
CA ILE A 214 15.71 -8.94 -14.26
C ILE A 214 16.43 -9.78 -13.21
N ALA A 215 17.70 -9.48 -12.91
CA ALA A 215 18.53 -10.28 -12.00
C ALA A 215 19.15 -9.41 -10.89
N GLU A 216 18.34 -8.57 -10.26
CA GLU A 216 18.77 -7.74 -9.12
C GLU A 216 18.57 -8.53 -7.82
N ASP A 217 19.48 -8.42 -6.86
CA ASP A 217 19.40 -9.13 -5.58
C ASP A 217 18.58 -8.34 -4.54
N SER A 218 17.31 -8.70 -4.39
CA SER A 218 16.38 -8.03 -3.47
C SER A 218 16.63 -8.36 -2.00
N THR A 219 17.62 -9.21 -1.66
CA THR A 219 18.01 -9.46 -0.26
C THR A 219 18.80 -8.31 0.36
N THR A 220 19.14 -7.31 -0.44
CA THR A 220 19.81 -6.06 -0.02
C THR A 220 18.96 -4.84 -0.37
N ASP A 221 19.28 -3.69 0.23
CA ASP A 221 18.63 -2.42 -0.12
C ASP A 221 18.93 -2.07 -1.58
N LEU A 222 17.87 -1.84 -2.37
CA LEU A 222 17.98 -1.46 -3.77
C LEU A 222 17.26 -0.14 -4.03
N VAL A 223 17.77 0.67 -4.96
CA VAL A 223 17.14 1.95 -5.27
C VAL A 223 16.12 1.76 -6.39
N LEU A 224 14.88 2.16 -6.14
CA LEU A 224 13.87 2.37 -7.17
C LEU A 224 14.02 3.79 -7.71
N THR A 225 14.23 3.93 -9.01
CA THR A 225 14.40 5.24 -9.66
C THR A 225 13.47 5.36 -10.87
N ILE A 226 12.85 6.53 -11.02
CA ILE A 226 12.21 6.93 -12.27
C ILE A 226 13.02 8.09 -12.84
N THR A 227 13.46 7.95 -14.09
CA THR A 227 14.13 9.01 -14.83
C THR A 227 13.30 9.41 -16.05
N ALA A 228 13.44 10.66 -16.47
CA ALA A 228 12.76 11.21 -17.62
C ALA A 228 13.76 11.86 -18.59
N SER A 229 13.47 11.81 -19.89
CA SER A 229 14.27 12.47 -20.93
C SER A 229 13.40 12.88 -22.13
N HIS A 230 13.75 14.00 -22.74
CA HIS A 230 13.23 14.40 -24.05
C HIS A 230 14.14 13.84 -25.16
N ASP A 231 13.62 13.65 -26.36
CA ASP A 231 14.45 13.38 -27.55
C ASP A 231 15.09 14.65 -28.15
N THR A 232 14.51 15.81 -27.80
CA THR A 232 14.82 17.11 -28.37
C THR A 232 15.19 18.10 -27.27
N LEU A 233 16.25 18.86 -27.51
CA LEU A 233 16.69 19.94 -26.61
C LEU A 233 16.02 21.24 -27.04
N ASN A 234 14.89 21.58 -26.41
CA ASN A 234 14.15 22.81 -26.69
C ASN A 234 13.64 23.49 -25.40
N ALA A 235 13.77 24.81 -25.31
CA ALA A 235 13.31 25.57 -24.14
C ALA A 235 11.79 25.53 -23.91
N ASN A 236 11.03 25.18 -24.95
CA ASN A 236 9.58 25.09 -24.93
C ASN A 236 9.07 23.65 -24.73
N VAL A 237 9.95 22.68 -24.45
CA VAL A 237 9.54 21.35 -23.97
C VAL A 237 9.80 21.23 -22.47
N SER A 238 8.82 20.68 -21.75
CA SER A 238 8.99 20.36 -20.32
C SER A 238 8.09 19.23 -19.87
N PHE A 239 8.59 18.44 -18.93
CA PHE A 239 7.85 17.45 -18.18
C PHE A 239 7.79 17.83 -16.71
N ARG A 240 6.67 17.53 -16.06
CA ARG A 240 6.52 17.61 -14.61
C ARG A 240 5.96 16.30 -14.08
N MET A 241 6.66 15.68 -13.14
CA MET A 241 6.10 14.62 -12.30
C MET A 241 5.43 15.29 -11.11
N HIS A 242 4.14 15.04 -10.89
CA HIS A 242 3.40 15.62 -9.77
C HIS A 242 3.29 14.67 -8.59
N VAL A 243 3.03 13.40 -8.88
CA VAL A 243 2.78 12.39 -7.85
C VAL A 243 3.41 11.07 -8.28
N VAL A 244 4.07 10.43 -7.32
CA VAL A 244 4.44 9.01 -7.38
C VAL A 244 3.98 8.36 -6.07
N GLN A 245 3.26 7.26 -6.17
CA GLN A 245 2.90 6.39 -5.05
C GLN A 245 3.42 4.99 -5.32
N VAL A 246 4.10 4.43 -4.33
CA VAL A 246 4.67 3.09 -4.37
C VAL A 246 3.94 2.21 -3.37
N GLU A 247 3.55 1.04 -3.82
CA GLU A 247 2.71 0.10 -3.10
C GLU A 247 3.33 -1.31 -3.14
N LEU A 248 3.23 -2.05 -2.05
CA LEU A 248 3.52 -3.48 -1.98
C LEU A 248 2.23 -4.28 -2.16
N MET A 249 2.30 -5.37 -2.91
CA MET A 249 1.20 -6.29 -3.19
C MET A 249 1.63 -7.74 -3.00
#